data_AF-D7U0S3-F1
#
_entry.id   AF-D7U0S3-F1
#
_cell.length_a   1.000
_cell.length_b   1.000
_cell.length_c   1.000
_cell.angle_alpha   90.00
_cell.angle_beta   90.00
_cell.angle_gamma   90.00
#
_symmetry.space_group_name_H-M   'P 1'
#
loop_
_entity.id
_entity.type
_entity.pdbx_description
1 polymer ?
#
loop_
_entity_poly.entity_id
_entity_poly.type
_entity_poly.pdbx_seq_one_letter_code
_entity_poly.pdbx_strand_id
1 'polypeptide(L)'
;MGVSGAGKITLMDVLAGRKTGGYIEGNITISGYLKKKETFARISRYCAQNDIHSPHVTVYESLVYSAWLRLPSDVDSAARKMFIDEVMELMELTPLKGALVGLPGVNGLSTEQHKRLTIAVELWQILQ
;
A
#
# COMPACT_ATOMS: atom_id res chain seq x y z
N MET A 1 -5.91 22.38 -3.79
CA MET A 1 -4.72 21.77 -4.42
C MET A 1 -3.63 22.84 -4.54
N GLY A 2 -2.45 22.64 -3.93
CA GLY A 2 -1.31 23.57 -4.09
C GLY A 2 -0.60 23.40 -5.44
N VAL A 3 0.19 24.39 -5.85
CA VAL A 3 1.00 24.33 -7.08
C VAL A 3 2.08 23.24 -7.01
N SER A 4 2.66 22.86 -8.17
CA SER A 4 3.85 22.00 -8.17
C SER A 4 4.99 22.69 -7.42
N GLY A 5 5.75 21.97 -6.61
CA GLY A 5 6.80 22.55 -5.76
C GLY A 5 6.33 23.16 -4.42
N ALA A 6 5.02 23.23 -4.15
CA ALA A 6 4.49 23.74 -2.87
C ALA A 6 4.78 22.83 -1.64
N GLY A 7 5.58 21.78 -1.78
CA GLY A 7 5.95 20.89 -0.68
C GLY A 7 4.89 19.84 -0.29
N LYS A 8 3.88 19.58 -1.13
CA LYS A 8 2.84 18.55 -0.87
C LYS A 8 3.42 17.17 -0.55
N ILE A 9 4.36 16.72 -1.38
CA ILE A 9 5.05 15.43 -1.20
C ILE A 9 5.93 15.50 0.04
N THR A 10 6.67 16.60 0.22
CA THR A 10 7.51 16.83 1.40
C THR A 10 6.72 16.73 2.70
N LEU A 11 5.53 17.33 2.76
CA LEU A 11 4.64 17.28 3.93
C LEU A 11 4.17 15.84 4.19
N MET A 12 3.72 15.14 3.14
CA MET A 12 3.30 13.74 3.24
C MET A 12 4.45 12.84 3.73
N ASP A 13 5.68 13.05 3.29
CA ASP A 13 6.85 12.28 3.74
C ASP A 13 7.24 12.57 5.21
N VAL A 14 7.06 13.81 5.67
CA VAL A 14 7.24 14.18 7.09
C VAL A 14 6.16 13.50 7.95
N LEU A 15 4.89 13.58 7.53
CA LEU A 15 3.79 12.90 8.20
C LEU A 15 3.95 11.39 8.17
N ALA A 16 4.51 10.82 7.09
CA ALA A 16 4.81 9.39 6.97
C ALA A 16 6.05 8.96 7.80
N GLY A 17 6.87 9.90 8.27
CA GLY A 17 8.13 9.62 8.97
C GLY A 17 9.25 9.10 8.05
N ARG A 18 9.15 9.38 6.74
CA ARG A 18 10.12 8.98 5.69
C ARG A 18 11.14 10.07 5.38
N LYS A 19 10.90 11.32 5.79
CA LYS A 19 11.85 12.41 5.62
C LYS A 19 13.05 12.24 6.56
N THR A 20 14.27 12.22 6.00
CA THR A 20 15.53 11.98 6.73
C THR A 20 16.43 13.22 6.89
N GLY A 21 16.02 14.38 6.36
CA GLY A 21 16.84 15.59 6.40
C GLY A 21 16.02 16.88 6.34
N GLY A 22 16.69 17.99 6.67
CA GLY A 22 16.06 19.30 6.90
C GLY A 22 15.63 19.49 8.35
N TYR A 23 15.05 20.65 8.66
CA TYR A 23 14.47 20.95 9.97
C TYR A 23 12.99 20.59 9.97
N ILE A 24 12.57 19.82 10.97
CA ILE A 24 11.18 19.46 11.20
C ILE A 24 10.82 19.97 12.59
N GLU A 25 9.93 20.96 12.64
CA GLU A 25 9.45 21.58 13.88
C GLU A 25 7.94 21.37 14.02
N GLY A 26 7.46 21.38 15.27
CA GLY A 26 6.07 21.14 15.61
C GLY A 26 5.78 19.71 16.10
N ASN A 27 4.55 19.50 16.57
CA ASN A 27 4.09 18.23 17.12
C ASN A 27 3.06 17.59 16.20
N ILE A 28 3.20 16.29 15.96
CA ILE A 28 2.22 15.49 15.23
C ILE A 28 1.51 14.60 16.25
N THR A 29 0.19 14.70 16.33
CA THR A 29 -0.64 13.87 17.20
C THR A 29 -1.55 12.95 16.39
N ILE A 30 -1.81 11.76 16.91
CA ILE A 30 -2.70 10.75 16.33
C ILE A 30 -3.67 10.34 17.43
N SER A 31 -4.96 10.58 17.21
CA SER A 31 -6.01 10.32 18.20
C SER A 31 -5.71 10.93 19.58
N GLY A 32 -5.10 12.11 19.62
CA GLY A 32 -4.72 12.82 20.85
C GLY A 32 -3.35 12.47 21.44
N TYR A 33 -2.67 11.44 20.94
CA TYR A 33 -1.36 11.01 21.43
C TYR A 33 -0.23 11.49 20.52
N LEU A 34 0.94 11.78 21.09
CA LEU A 34 2.12 12.13 20.29
C LEU A 34 2.53 10.98 19.37
N LYS A 35 2.75 11.29 18.10
CA LYS A 35 3.17 10.31 17.09
C LYS A 35 4.51 9.69 17.46
N LYS A 36 4.50 8.40 17.78
CA LYS A 36 5.70 7.56 17.88
C LYS A 36 5.93 6.85 16.56
N LYS A 37 7.16 6.90 16.03
CA LYS A 37 7.50 6.35 14.71
C LYS A 37 7.17 4.85 14.59
N GLU A 38 7.50 4.08 15.62
CA GLU A 38 7.28 2.64 15.68
C GLU A 38 5.80 2.27 15.62
N THR A 39 4.97 2.91 16.46
CA THR A 39 3.52 2.67 16.48
C THR A 39 2.87 3.16 15.20
N PHE A 40 3.28 4.33 14.71
CA PHE A 40 2.72 4.92 13.50
C PHE A 40 2.91 4.05 12.26
N ALA A 41 4.10 3.47 12.10
CA ALA A 41 4.40 2.57 10.98
C ALA A 41 3.53 1.29 11.00
N ARG A 42 2.96 0.92 12.16
CA ARG A 42 2.08 -0.25 12.30
C ARG A 42 0.60 0.05 12.05
N ILE A 43 0.17 1.29 12.25
CA ILE A 43 -1.25 1.71 12.16
C ILE A 43 -1.56 2.55 10.91
N SER A 44 -0.53 2.97 10.17
CA SER A 44 -0.67 3.78 8.96
C SER A 44 -0.02 3.07 7.78
N ARG A 45 -0.62 3.21 6.60
CA ARG A 45 -0.02 2.80 5.32
C ARG A 45 0.29 4.02 4.47
N TYR A 46 1.35 3.92 3.68
CA TYR A 46 1.80 4.98 2.78
C TYR A 46 1.94 4.43 1.37
N CYS A 47 0.98 4.78 0.50
CA CYS A 47 1.06 4.47 -0.91
C CYS A 47 1.97 5.50 -1.58
N ALA A 48 3.18 5.09 -1.94
CA ALA A 48 4.12 5.97 -2.63
C ALA A 48 3.57 6.39 -4.02
N GLN A 49 4.14 7.48 -4.55
CA GLN A 49 3.82 7.95 -5.89
C GLN A 49 4.21 6.91 -6.96
N ASN A 50 5.35 6.25 -6.77
CA ASN A 50 5.82 5.16 -7.63
C ASN A 50 5.38 3.82 -7.06
N ASP A 51 4.74 3.01 -7.89
CA ASP A 51 4.32 1.67 -7.56
C ASP A 51 5.50 0.69 -7.75
N ILE A 52 5.81 -0.11 -6.74
CA ILE A 52 6.92 -1.08 -6.77
C ILE A 52 6.33 -2.48 -6.64
N HIS A 53 6.31 -3.22 -7.75
CA HIS A 53 5.85 -4.60 -7.82
C HIS A 53 6.80 -5.42 -8.70
N SER A 54 6.86 -6.73 -8.47
CA SER A 54 7.63 -7.62 -9.34
C SER A 54 6.92 -7.78 -10.69
N PRO A 55 7.59 -7.62 -11.84
CA PRO A 55 6.92 -7.66 -13.14
C PRO A 55 6.54 -9.08 -13.60
N HIS A 56 7.15 -10.10 -13.00
CA HIS A 56 7.01 -11.51 -13.43
C HIS A 56 5.96 -12.29 -12.63
N VAL A 57 5.30 -11.66 -11.67
CA VAL A 57 4.23 -12.28 -10.87
C VAL A 57 2.87 -11.83 -11.38
N THR A 58 1.86 -12.63 -11.13
CA THR A 58 0.47 -12.27 -11.41
C THR A 58 -0.09 -11.34 -10.33
N VAL A 59 -1.22 -10.68 -10.64
CA VAL A 59 -2.00 -9.90 -9.67
C VAL A 59 -2.35 -10.73 -8.44
N TYR A 60 -2.82 -11.97 -8.65
CA TYR A 60 -3.18 -12.87 -7.55
C TYR A 60 -1.99 -13.24 -6.69
N GLU A 61 -0.87 -13.64 -7.30
CA GLU A 61 0.34 -14.00 -6.56
C GLU A 61 0.89 -12.83 -5.76
N SER A 62 0.81 -11.60 -6.31
CA SER A 62 1.21 -10.38 -5.60
C SER A 62 0.38 -10.17 -4.33
N LEU A 63 -0.94 -10.37 -4.42
CA LEU A 63 -1.85 -10.27 -3.29
C LEU A 63 -1.62 -11.37 -2.26
N VAL A 64 -1.50 -12.63 -2.71
CA VAL A 64 -1.19 -13.78 -1.85
C VAL A 64 0.11 -13.54 -1.10
N TYR A 65 1.20 -13.21 -1.81
CA TYR A 65 2.51 -12.96 -1.21
C TYR A 65 2.46 -11.85 -0.16
N SER A 66 1.77 -10.75 -0.48
CA SER A 66 1.60 -9.66 0.48
C SER A 66 0.77 -10.07 1.70
N ALA A 67 -0.31 -10.82 1.52
CA ALA A 67 -1.15 -11.31 2.61
C ALA A 67 -0.35 -12.24 3.54
N TRP A 68 0.48 -13.13 2.98
CA TRP A 68 1.34 -14.04 3.75
C TRP A 68 2.38 -13.32 4.62
N LEU A 69 2.93 -12.20 4.14
CA LEU A 69 3.94 -11.45 4.88
C LEU A 69 3.35 -10.50 5.93
N ARG A 70 2.12 -10.04 5.73
CA ARG A 70 1.52 -8.96 6.52
C ARG A 70 0.44 -9.43 7.49
N LEU A 71 -0.21 -10.56 7.22
CA LEU A 71 -1.19 -11.14 8.14
C LEU A 71 -0.50 -11.99 9.22
N PRO A 72 -1.05 -12.00 10.44
CA PRO A 72 -0.60 -12.88 11.50
C PRO A 72 -0.64 -14.38 11.11
N SER A 73 0.24 -15.19 11.70
CA SER A 73 0.35 -16.63 11.39
C SER A 73 -0.84 -17.46 11.88
N ASP A 74 -1.60 -16.94 12.84
CA ASP A 74 -2.83 -17.51 13.39
C ASP A 74 -4.06 -17.33 12.47
N VAL A 75 -3.96 -16.51 11.43
CA VAL A 75 -5.01 -16.40 10.42
C VAL A 75 -5.06 -17.67 9.58
N ASP A 76 -6.18 -18.39 9.68
CA ASP A 76 -6.40 -19.60 8.91
C ASP A 76 -6.30 -19.37 7.39
N SER A 77 -5.85 -20.41 6.69
CA SER A 77 -5.70 -20.42 5.24
C SER A 77 -7.01 -20.10 4.50
N ALA A 78 -8.17 -20.58 5.00
CA ALA A 78 -9.46 -20.28 4.40
C ALA A 78 -9.84 -18.81 4.60
N ALA A 79 -9.65 -18.28 5.82
CA ALA A 79 -9.88 -16.87 6.12
C ALA A 79 -8.98 -15.96 5.27
N ARG A 80 -7.70 -16.31 5.13
CA ARG A 80 -6.76 -15.58 4.27
C ARG A 80 -7.19 -15.55 2.82
N LYS A 81 -7.68 -16.69 2.29
CA LYS A 81 -8.19 -16.77 0.93
C LYS A 81 -9.44 -15.90 0.74
N MET A 82 -10.37 -15.93 1.71
CA MET A 82 -11.55 -15.07 1.69
C MET A 82 -11.18 -13.58 1.64
N PHE A 83 -10.22 -13.13 2.46
CA PHE A 83 -9.75 -11.75 2.42
C PHE A 83 -9.13 -11.36 1.07
N ILE A 84 -8.36 -12.26 0.45
CA ILE A 84 -7.77 -12.00 -0.87
C ILE A 84 -8.86 -11.86 -1.92
N ASP A 85 -9.88 -12.72 -1.88
CA ASP A 85 -10.99 -12.67 -2.83
C ASP A 85 -11.83 -11.39 -2.62
N GLU A 86 -12.08 -10.97 -1.38
CA GLU A 86 -12.79 -9.72 -1.06
C GLU A 86 -12.00 -8.47 -1.49
N VAL A 87 -10.68 -8.41 -1.24
CA VAL A 87 -9.82 -7.30 -1.70
C VAL A 87 -9.76 -7.25 -3.22
N MET A 88 -9.73 -8.41 -3.88
CA MET A 88 -9.72 -8.51 -5.34
C MET A 88 -11.02 -7.98 -5.95
N GLU A 89 -12.16 -8.27 -5.32
CA GLU A 89 -13.46 -7.75 -5.72
C GLU A 89 -13.58 -6.24 -5.46
N LEU A 90 -13.21 -5.79 -4.26
CA LEU A 90 -13.27 -4.38 -3.86
C LEU A 90 -12.44 -3.46 -4.78
N MET A 91 -11.30 -3.97 -5.27
CA MET A 91 -10.40 -3.23 -6.16
C MET A 91 -10.67 -3.50 -7.64
N GLU A 92 -11.73 -4.27 -7.95
CA GLU A 92 -12.12 -4.70 -9.30
C GLU A 92 -10.98 -5.37 -10.09
N LEU A 93 -10.12 -6.11 -9.38
CA LEU A 93 -8.96 -6.82 -9.94
C LEU A 93 -9.29 -8.25 -10.36
N THR A 94 -10.50 -8.75 -10.09
CA THR A 94 -10.96 -10.12 -10.42
C THR A 94 -10.71 -10.52 -11.87
N PRO A 95 -11.01 -9.68 -12.89
CA PRO A 95 -10.75 -10.03 -14.29
C PRO A 95 -9.25 -10.16 -14.62
N LEU A 96 -8.40 -9.52 -13.81
CA LEU A 96 -6.95 -9.43 -14.00
C LEU A 96 -6.19 -10.41 -13.11
N LYS A 97 -6.88 -11.31 -12.41
CA LYS A 97 -6.31 -12.28 -11.46
C LYS A 97 -5.06 -12.98 -11.99
N GLY A 98 -5.13 -13.47 -13.24
CA GLY A 98 -4.03 -14.18 -13.91
C GLY A 98 -3.15 -13.31 -14.81
N ALA A 99 -3.40 -12.00 -14.87
CA ALA A 99 -2.57 -11.09 -15.64
C ALA A 99 -1.22 -10.87 -14.95
N LEU A 100 -0.14 -10.85 -15.74
CA LEU A 100 1.18 -10.44 -15.25
C LEU A 100 1.17 -8.96 -14.90
N VAL A 101 1.80 -8.62 -13.78
CA VAL A 101 1.94 -7.23 -13.34
C VAL A 101 2.69 -6.41 -14.38
N GLY A 102 3.79 -6.94 -14.92
CA GLY A 102 4.58 -6.27 -15.95
C GLY A 102 5.34 -5.02 -15.47
N LEU A 103 6.02 -4.39 -16.42
CA LEU A 103 6.78 -3.16 -16.19
C LEU A 103 5.94 -1.94 -16.55
N PRO A 104 5.81 -0.94 -15.65
CA PRO A 104 5.03 0.26 -15.91
C PRO A 104 5.43 0.95 -17.22
N GLY A 105 4.46 1.15 -18.11
CA GLY A 105 4.66 1.81 -19.41
C GLY A 105 5.25 0.93 -20.52
N VAL A 106 5.49 -0.36 -20.25
CA VAL A 106 6.04 -1.31 -21.24
C VAL A 106 5.05 -2.44 -21.53
N ASN A 107 4.61 -3.18 -20.50
CA ASN A 107 3.73 -4.34 -20.65
C ASN A 107 2.98 -4.66 -19.35
N GLY A 108 2.02 -5.58 -19.43
CA GLY A 108 1.24 -6.03 -18.27
C GLY A 108 0.09 -5.08 -17.95
N LEU A 109 0.05 -4.60 -16.70
CA LEU A 109 -1.03 -3.77 -16.20
C LEU A 109 -0.94 -2.32 -16.71
N SER A 110 -2.10 -1.68 -16.84
CA SER A 110 -2.17 -0.23 -17.04
C SER A 110 -1.70 0.52 -15.79
N THR A 111 -1.34 1.80 -15.94
CA THR A 111 -0.96 2.67 -14.81
C THR A 111 -2.04 2.71 -13.72
N GLU A 112 -3.32 2.74 -14.12
CA GLU A 112 -4.43 2.71 -13.19
C GLU A 112 -4.53 1.37 -12.45
N GLN A 113 -4.38 0.25 -13.16
CA GLN A 113 -4.42 -1.09 -12.59
C GLN A 113 -3.25 -1.33 -11.63
N HIS A 114 -2.04 -0.82 -11.95
CA HIS A 114 -0.92 -0.78 -11.02
C HIS A 114 -1.25 -0.02 -9.75
N LYS A 115 -1.92 1.13 -9.86
CA LYS A 115 -2.34 1.91 -8.69
C LYS A 115 -3.33 1.14 -7.82
N ARG A 116 -4.32 0.50 -8.45
CA ARG A 116 -5.28 -0.37 -7.76
C ARG A 116 -4.55 -1.52 -7.05
N LEU A 117 -3.59 -2.18 -7.71
CA LEU A 117 -2.80 -3.23 -7.08
C LEU A 117 -1.99 -2.74 -5.88
N THR A 118 -1.36 -1.56 -5.96
CA THR A 118 -0.64 -0.96 -4.82
C THR A 118 -1.56 -0.72 -3.64
N ILE A 119 -2.76 -0.18 -3.88
CA ILE A 119 -3.75 0.05 -2.82
C ILE A 119 -4.20 -1.31 -2.24
N ALA A 120 -4.53 -2.28 -3.09
CA ALA A 120 -4.93 -3.63 -2.69
C ALA A 120 -3.89 -4.30 -1.77
N VAL A 121 -2.61 -4.21 -2.13
CA VAL A 121 -1.49 -4.73 -1.35
C VAL A 121 -1.31 -4.02 -0.01
N GLU A 122 -1.79 -2.79 0.18
CA GLU A 122 -1.72 -2.08 1.47
C GLU A 122 -2.97 -2.28 2.37
N LEU A 123 -4.08 -2.83 1.85
CA LEU A 123 -5.38 -2.88 2.55
C LEU A 123 -5.52 -3.95 3.66
N TRP A 124 -4.57 -4.87 3.82
CA TRP A 124 -4.71 -6.06 4.69
C TRP A 124 -5.05 -5.81 6.16
N GLN A 125 -4.72 -4.62 6.70
CA GLN A 125 -4.90 -4.31 8.12
C GLN A 125 -6.21 -3.58 8.45
N ILE A 126 -7.01 -3.21 7.43
CA ILE A 126 -8.28 -2.49 7.65
C ILE A 126 -9.43 -3.45 8.01
N LEU A 127 -9.26 -4.75 7.77
CA LEU A 127 -10.30 -5.78 7.97
C LEU A 127 -10.08 -6.66 9.21
N GLN A 128 -9.23 -6.22 10.17
CA GLN A 128 -9.12 -6.81 11.50
C GLN A 128 -9.73 -5.88 12.55
#